data_AF-A0A8J3S7M6-F1
#
_entry.id   AF-A0A8J3S7M6-F1
#
_cell.length_a   1.000
_cell.length_b   1.000
_cell.length_c   1.000
_cell.angle_alpha   90.00
_cell.angle_beta   90.00
_cell.angle_gamma   90.00
#
_symmetry.space_group_name_H-M   'P 1'
#
loop_
_entity.id
_entity.type
_entity.pdbx_description
1 polymer ?
#
loop_
_entity_poly.entity_id
_entity_poly.type
_entity_poly.pdbx_seq_one_letter_code
_entity_poly.pdbx_strand_id
1 'polypeptide(L)'
;MAPDLPVPIAPTHPGPGEPGSPCRVTVCSWWAEDGEVASPTVADPSYHLRFRSHCGGCGHEGPARSCENAAVEDGCDHAYPGWRRLPVMEHRPYEGAPLKRWEAECRRVYPPGWFDQQGPVRAYRTPPGMRHVPGYAPGGGYSIAVLVPRLPFTRAAFAAATVQDALFP
;
A
#
# COMPACT_ATOMS: atom_id res chain seq x y z
N MET A 1 43.14 14.34 -24.70
CA MET A 1 42.06 13.37 -24.47
C MET A 1 42.13 12.99 -23.01
N ALA A 2 41.25 13.55 -22.17
CA ALA A 2 41.16 13.20 -20.76
C ALA A 2 40.32 11.91 -20.62
N PRO A 3 40.66 10.98 -19.71
CA PRO A 3 39.78 9.85 -19.44
C PRO A 3 38.54 10.32 -18.68
N ASP A 4 37.37 9.86 -19.12
CA ASP A 4 36.09 10.05 -18.44
C ASP A 4 36.20 9.56 -16.99
N LEU A 5 35.91 10.47 -16.05
CA LEU A 5 35.71 10.10 -14.66
C LEU A 5 34.35 9.39 -14.54
N PRO A 6 34.24 8.24 -13.85
CA PRO A 6 32.95 7.62 -13.62
C PRO A 6 32.08 8.54 -12.76
N VAL A 7 30.86 8.80 -13.23
CA VAL A 7 29.79 9.44 -12.46
C VAL A 7 29.64 8.71 -11.13
N PRO A 8 29.61 9.39 -9.97
CA PRO A 8 29.35 8.71 -8.72
C PRO A 8 27.91 8.17 -8.74
N ILE A 9 27.75 6.86 -8.87
CA ILE A 9 26.55 6.17 -8.43
C ILE A 9 26.54 6.34 -6.91
N ALA A 10 25.70 7.21 -6.40
CA ALA A 10 25.60 7.43 -4.95
C ALA A 10 25.27 6.11 -4.24
N PRO A 11 26.13 5.59 -3.34
CA PRO A 11 25.71 4.55 -2.42
C PRO A 11 25.19 5.18 -1.13
N THR A 12 24.00 4.72 -0.74
CA THR A 12 23.56 4.48 0.64
C THR A 12 23.48 5.65 1.62
N HIS A 13 22.29 5.89 2.15
CA HIS A 13 22.16 6.36 3.54
C HIS A 13 21.60 5.20 4.40
N PRO A 14 22.38 4.66 5.35
CA PRO A 14 21.82 4.04 6.53
C PRO A 14 22.01 4.98 7.73
N GLY A 15 20.90 5.26 8.43
CA GLY A 15 20.90 5.78 9.80
C GLY A 15 19.53 6.37 10.18
N PRO A 16 19.06 6.29 11.45
CA PRO A 16 19.43 5.38 12.54
C PRO A 16 18.38 4.28 12.73
N GLY A 17 18.89 3.06 12.75
CA GLY A 17 18.28 1.76 13.02
C GLY A 17 19.31 0.76 12.53
N GLU A 18 19.46 -0.40 13.17
CA GLU A 18 20.60 -1.30 12.93
C GLU A 18 20.84 -1.50 11.43
N PRO A 19 22.08 -1.28 10.93
CA PRO A 19 22.40 -1.45 9.51
C PRO A 19 22.06 -2.89 9.09
N GLY A 20 21.02 -3.02 8.27
CA GLY A 20 20.51 -4.30 7.78
C GLY A 20 19.06 -4.63 8.16
N SER A 21 18.40 -3.85 9.03
CA SER A 21 16.96 -4.03 9.26
C SER A 21 16.16 -3.58 8.03
N PRO A 22 15.30 -4.44 7.45
CA PRO A 22 14.49 -4.06 6.30
C PRO A 22 13.53 -2.93 6.69
N CYS A 23 13.35 -1.95 5.79
CA CYS A 23 12.38 -0.88 6.00
C CYS A 23 10.98 -1.48 6.24
N ARG A 24 10.29 -0.99 7.28
CA ARG A 24 8.92 -1.39 7.62
C ARG A 24 8.02 -0.17 7.74
N VAL A 25 6.73 -0.40 7.52
CA VAL A 25 5.69 0.62 7.63
C VAL A 25 5.18 0.69 9.06
N THR A 26 5.47 1.80 9.73
CA THR A 26 4.80 2.20 10.97
C THR A 26 4.08 3.52 10.72
N VAL A 27 2.94 3.73 11.36
CA VAL A 27 2.22 5.01 11.33
C VAL A 27 2.16 5.56 12.74
N CYS A 28 2.58 6.81 12.89
CA CYS A 28 2.45 7.57 14.11
C CYS A 28 1.27 8.53 13.96
N SER A 29 0.55 8.76 15.05
CA SER A 29 -0.50 9.78 15.12
C SER A 29 -0.25 10.75 16.27
N TRP A 30 -0.73 11.98 16.11
CA TRP A 30 -0.68 13.01 17.15
C TRP A 30 -1.86 13.96 17.00
N TRP A 31 -2.20 14.66 18.08
CA TRP A 31 -3.17 15.74 18.07
C TRP A 31 -2.46 17.03 17.68
N ALA A 32 -2.96 17.72 16.67
CA ALA A 32 -2.51 19.06 16.32
C ALA A 32 -3.00 20.04 17.40
N GLU A 33 -2.13 20.96 17.80
CA GLU A 33 -2.45 21.98 18.80
C GLU A 33 -3.21 23.16 18.16
N ASP A 34 -3.96 23.89 18.99
CA ASP A 34 -4.65 25.10 18.53
C ASP A 34 -3.64 26.13 18.02
N GLY A 35 -3.83 26.57 16.78
CA GLY A 35 -2.91 27.52 16.13
C GLY A 35 -1.67 26.88 15.50
N GLU A 36 -1.52 25.54 15.55
CA GLU A 36 -0.51 24.84 14.75
C GLU A 36 -0.74 25.14 13.26
N VAL A 37 0.29 25.68 12.60
CA VAL A 37 0.25 25.89 11.16
C VAL A 37 0.27 24.53 10.48
N ALA A 38 -0.86 24.13 9.92
CA ALA A 38 -0.97 22.86 9.22
C ALA A 38 0.06 22.77 8.08
N SER A 39 0.80 21.67 8.03
CA SER A 39 1.66 21.35 6.89
C SER A 39 0.85 21.43 5.58
N PRO A 40 1.44 21.91 4.46
CA PRO A 40 0.76 21.92 3.16
C PRO A 40 0.28 20.53 2.69
N THR A 41 0.80 19.45 3.28
CA THR A 41 0.42 18.06 2.97
C THR A 41 -0.84 17.58 3.71
N VAL A 42 -1.36 18.40 4.62
CA VAL A 42 -2.61 18.17 5.36
C VAL A 42 -3.77 18.67 4.50
N ALA A 43 -4.58 17.74 3.99
CA ALA A 43 -5.70 18.07 3.11
C ALA A 43 -6.88 18.72 3.86
N ASP A 44 -7.08 18.34 5.13
CA ASP A 44 -8.12 18.93 5.99
C ASP A 44 -7.48 19.48 7.28
N PRO A 45 -7.21 20.79 7.34
CA PRO A 45 -6.60 21.39 8.52
C PRO A 45 -7.55 21.41 9.73
N SER A 46 -8.88 21.30 9.53
CA SER A 46 -9.85 21.27 10.64
C SER A 46 -9.81 19.97 11.44
N TYR A 47 -9.28 18.90 10.84
CA TYR A 47 -9.18 17.60 11.49
C TYR A 47 -7.99 17.54 12.45
N HIS A 48 -8.22 17.74 13.74
CA HIS A 48 -7.17 17.80 14.77
C HIS A 48 -6.29 16.55 14.89
N LEU A 49 -6.72 15.36 14.44
CA LEU A 49 -5.85 14.18 14.43
C LEU A 49 -4.96 14.15 13.18
N ARG A 50 -3.66 13.98 13.38
CA ARG A 50 -2.64 13.91 12.32
C ARG A 50 -1.97 12.55 12.29
N PHE A 51 -1.49 12.17 11.11
CA PHE A 51 -0.81 10.90 10.86
C PHE A 51 0.44 11.12 10.01
N ARG A 52 1.46 10.28 10.18
CA ARG A 52 2.62 10.20 9.27
C ARG A 52 3.23 8.81 9.29
N SER A 53 3.88 8.41 8.19
CA SER A 53 4.73 7.22 8.20
C SER A 53 5.99 7.44 9.02
N HIS A 54 6.47 6.39 9.64
CA HIS A 54 7.76 6.33 10.29
C HIS A 54 8.40 4.97 10.04
N CYS A 55 9.73 4.94 9.88
CA CYS A 55 10.50 3.71 9.81
C CYS A 55 11.60 3.72 10.87
N GLY A 56 11.44 2.90 11.92
CA GLY A 56 12.45 2.78 12.97
C GLY A 56 13.76 2.09 12.53
N GLY A 57 13.80 1.50 11.33
CA GLY A 57 15.01 0.86 10.78
C GLY A 57 15.96 1.84 10.08
N CYS A 58 15.43 2.87 9.42
CA CYS A 58 16.23 3.82 8.63
C CYS A 58 15.95 5.29 9.00
N GLY A 59 15.17 5.53 10.05
CA GLY A 59 14.78 6.87 10.48
C GLY A 59 13.82 7.61 9.55
N HIS A 60 13.30 6.98 8.49
CA HIS A 60 12.39 7.64 7.56
C HIS A 60 11.19 8.23 8.31
N GLU A 61 10.82 9.44 7.94
CA GLU A 61 9.58 10.05 8.37
C GLU A 61 8.83 10.66 7.18
N GLY A 62 7.56 10.29 7.03
CA GLY A 62 6.71 10.80 5.98
C GLY A 62 6.14 12.18 6.27
N PRO A 63 5.44 12.78 5.29
CA PRO A 63 4.71 14.02 5.49
C PRO A 63 3.55 13.85 6.48
N ALA A 64 3.12 14.96 7.09
CA ALA A 64 1.91 14.97 7.90
C ALA A 64 0.66 14.84 7.01
N ARG A 65 -0.26 13.98 7.40
CA ARG A 65 -1.52 13.67 6.71
C ARG A 65 -2.69 13.87 7.67
N SER A 66 -3.85 14.23 7.11
CA SER A 66 -5.13 14.24 7.84
C SER A 66 -5.83 12.87 7.84
N CYS A 67 -5.30 11.87 7.12
CA CYS A 67 -5.86 10.52 7.10
C CYS A 67 -4.78 9.44 7.26
N GLU A 68 -5.08 8.42 8.08
CA GLU A 68 -4.20 7.29 8.35
C GLU A 68 -3.82 6.53 7.07
N ASN A 69 -4.79 6.33 6.16
CA ASN A 69 -4.56 5.62 4.90
C ASN A 69 -3.46 6.28 4.06
N ALA A 70 -3.42 7.61 3.95
CA ALA A 70 -2.37 8.29 3.21
C ALA A 70 -1.00 8.12 3.87
N ALA A 71 -0.94 8.16 5.21
CA ALA A 71 0.31 7.91 5.93
C ALA A 71 0.81 6.47 5.76
N VAL A 72 -0.08 5.48 5.76
CA VAL A 72 0.28 4.08 5.44
C VAL A 72 0.83 3.99 4.02
N GLU A 73 0.19 4.64 3.05
CA GLU A 73 0.63 4.64 1.66
C GLU A 73 2.00 5.29 1.47
N ASP A 74 2.29 6.41 2.15
CA ASP A 74 3.62 7.04 2.16
C ASP A 74 4.68 6.06 2.70
N GLY A 75 4.34 5.34 3.78
CA GLY A 75 5.21 4.31 4.33
C GLY A 75 5.44 3.17 3.35
N CYS A 76 4.42 2.71 2.63
CA CYS A 76 4.56 1.69 1.60
C CYS A 76 5.40 2.17 0.41
N ASP A 77 5.24 3.43 -0.01
CA ASP A 77 6.05 4.03 -1.08
C ASP A 77 7.54 4.08 -0.69
N HIS A 78 7.84 4.28 0.60
CA HIS A 78 9.19 4.18 1.13
C HIS A 78 9.71 2.74 1.25
N ALA A 79 8.97 1.87 1.94
CA ALA A 79 9.45 0.54 2.33
C ALA A 79 9.34 -0.52 1.22
N TYR A 80 8.40 -0.35 0.30
CA TYR A 80 8.07 -1.37 -0.70
C TYR A 80 7.91 -0.76 -2.11
N PRO A 81 8.98 -0.24 -2.72
CA PRO A 81 8.91 0.37 -4.05
C PRO A 81 8.21 -0.54 -5.08
N GLY A 82 7.24 0.03 -5.81
CA GLY A 82 6.48 -0.70 -6.83
C GLY A 82 5.22 -1.41 -6.33
N TRP A 83 4.92 -1.39 -5.02
CA TRP A 83 3.71 -2.02 -4.46
C TRP A 83 2.42 -1.58 -5.18
N ARG A 84 2.34 -0.30 -5.61
CA ARG A 84 1.19 0.27 -6.33
C ARG A 84 0.90 -0.40 -7.68
N ARG A 85 1.88 -1.09 -8.27
CA ARG A 85 1.73 -1.79 -9.56
C ARG A 85 1.38 -3.27 -9.40
N LEU A 86 1.36 -3.80 -8.18
CA LEU A 86 1.08 -5.21 -7.92
C LEU A 86 -0.41 -5.53 -8.10
N PRO A 87 -0.78 -6.79 -8.41
CA PRO A 87 -2.18 -7.17 -8.60
C PRO A 87 -3.06 -6.84 -7.39
N VAL A 88 -4.31 -6.43 -7.65
CA VAL A 88 -5.32 -6.28 -6.60
C VAL A 88 -6.02 -7.62 -6.40
N MET A 89 -6.00 -8.11 -5.17
CA MET A 89 -6.58 -9.38 -4.79
C MET A 89 -8.03 -9.23 -4.38
N GLU A 90 -8.77 -10.33 -4.41
CA GLU A 90 -10.07 -10.41 -3.76
C GLU A 90 -9.98 -10.15 -2.25
N HIS A 91 -11.12 -9.83 -1.64
CA HIS A 91 -11.22 -9.57 -0.22
C HIS A 91 -10.66 -10.76 0.60
N ARG A 92 -9.76 -10.47 1.54
CA ARG A 92 -9.18 -11.48 2.46
C ARG A 92 -10.29 -12.20 3.26
N PRO A 93 -10.43 -13.53 3.15
CA PRO A 93 -11.33 -14.29 4.02
C PRO A 93 -10.89 -14.23 5.48
N TYR A 94 -11.83 -14.36 6.42
CA TYR A 94 -11.52 -14.27 7.84
C TYR A 94 -10.59 -15.40 8.32
N GLU A 95 -10.90 -16.66 7.95
CA GLU A 95 -10.17 -17.83 8.43
C GLU A 95 -10.39 -19.09 7.58
N GLY A 96 -9.80 -20.20 8.01
CA GLY A 96 -10.03 -21.54 7.47
C GLY A 96 -9.38 -21.80 6.12
N ALA A 97 -9.91 -22.79 5.40
CA ALA A 97 -9.40 -23.17 4.07
C ALA A 97 -9.46 -22.04 3.03
N PRO A 98 -10.48 -21.17 3.00
CA PRO A 98 -10.51 -20.02 2.09
C PRO A 98 -9.33 -19.06 2.31
N LEU A 99 -8.99 -18.76 3.57
CA LEU A 99 -7.83 -17.92 3.89
C LEU A 99 -6.54 -18.53 3.35
N LYS A 100 -6.30 -19.83 3.58
CA LYS A 100 -5.09 -20.51 3.09
C LYS A 100 -4.97 -20.47 1.56
N ARG A 101 -6.08 -20.65 0.84
CA ARG A 101 -6.11 -20.54 -0.63
C ARG A 101 -5.81 -19.12 -1.09
N TRP A 102 -6.39 -18.11 -0.43
CA TRP A 102 -6.14 -16.71 -0.71
C TRP A 102 -4.67 -16.34 -0.46
N GLU A 103 -4.06 -16.81 0.64
CA GLU A 103 -2.64 -16.57 0.93
C GLU A 103 -1.72 -17.24 -0.10
N ALA A 104 -2.03 -18.47 -0.50
CA ALA A 104 -1.29 -19.18 -1.55
C ALA A 104 -1.37 -18.44 -2.89
N GLU A 105 -2.56 -17.95 -3.24
CA GLU A 105 -2.78 -17.17 -4.46
C GLU A 105 -2.00 -15.84 -4.42
N CYS A 106 -2.01 -15.13 -3.29
CA CYS A 106 -1.19 -13.93 -3.11
C CYS A 106 0.30 -14.26 -3.34
N ARG A 107 0.83 -15.31 -2.70
CA ARG A 107 2.23 -15.73 -2.84
C ARG A 107 2.60 -16.16 -4.26
N ARG A 108 1.62 -16.62 -5.05
CA ARG A 108 1.81 -17.02 -6.45
C ARG A 108 1.96 -15.81 -7.38
N VAL A 109 1.23 -14.72 -7.14
CA VAL A 109 1.15 -13.58 -8.07
C VAL A 109 2.01 -12.38 -7.68
N TYR A 110 2.46 -12.32 -6.42
CA TYR A 110 3.39 -11.31 -5.92
C TYR A 110 4.85 -11.76 -6.11
N PRO A 111 5.82 -10.82 -6.13
CA PRO A 111 7.23 -11.16 -6.25
C PRO A 111 7.69 -12.17 -5.17
N PRO A 112 8.61 -13.10 -5.49
CA PRO A 112 9.21 -13.98 -4.49
C PRO A 112 9.83 -13.18 -3.33
N GLY A 113 9.65 -13.67 -2.10
CA GLY A 113 10.17 -13.01 -0.89
C GLY A 113 9.41 -11.75 -0.45
N TRP A 114 8.43 -11.26 -1.22
CA TRP A 114 7.69 -10.04 -0.91
C TRP A 114 7.03 -10.06 0.48
N PHE A 115 6.36 -11.16 0.79
CA PHE A 115 5.64 -11.33 2.05
C PHE A 115 6.55 -11.72 3.22
N ASP A 116 7.73 -12.27 2.95
CA ASP A 116 8.71 -12.60 4.00
C ASP A 116 9.32 -11.31 4.57
N GLN A 117 9.29 -10.23 3.78
CA GLN A 117 9.62 -8.87 4.20
C GLN A 117 8.42 -8.07 4.72
N GLN A 118 7.26 -8.70 4.96
CA GLN A 118 6.01 -8.02 5.37
C GLN A 118 5.49 -7.01 4.34
N GLY A 119 5.74 -7.24 3.05
CA GLY A 119 5.20 -6.43 1.98
C GLY A 119 3.67 -6.38 2.01
N PRO A 120 3.06 -5.25 1.59
CA PRO A 120 1.61 -5.08 1.60
C PRO A 120 0.95 -5.95 0.52
N VAL A 121 -0.33 -6.24 0.73
CA VAL A 121 -1.24 -6.77 -0.29
C VAL A 121 -2.26 -5.69 -0.65
N ARG A 122 -2.56 -5.53 -1.93
CA ARG A 122 -3.68 -4.70 -2.39
C ARG A 122 -4.93 -5.58 -2.46
N ALA A 123 -6.01 -5.18 -1.82
CA ALA A 123 -7.23 -5.97 -1.77
C ALA A 123 -8.47 -5.12 -2.03
N TYR A 124 -9.41 -5.68 -2.79
CA TYR A 124 -10.69 -5.04 -3.04
C TYR A 124 -11.51 -4.87 -1.75
N ARG A 125 -12.16 -3.71 -1.63
CA ARG A 125 -13.06 -3.35 -0.53
C ARG A 125 -14.30 -2.64 -1.04
N THR A 126 -15.41 -2.85 -0.35
CA THR A 126 -16.67 -2.13 -0.54
C THR A 126 -16.93 -1.22 0.66
N PRO A 127 -17.54 -0.03 0.48
CA PRO A 127 -17.90 0.82 1.61
C PRO A 127 -18.81 0.08 2.59
N PRO A 128 -18.73 0.38 3.90
CA PRO A 128 -17.94 1.44 4.52
C PRO A 128 -16.49 1.07 4.90
N GLY A 129 -16.06 -0.18 4.71
CA GLY A 129 -14.77 -0.70 5.20
C GLY A 129 -13.56 -0.34 4.33
N MET A 130 -13.13 0.92 4.35
CA MET A 130 -12.03 1.44 3.50
C MET A 130 -10.68 1.62 4.21
N ARG A 131 -10.59 1.27 5.49
CA ARG A 131 -9.34 1.40 6.26
C ARG A 131 -8.29 0.38 5.77
N HIS A 132 -7.04 0.83 5.66
CA HIS A 132 -5.89 -0.05 5.47
C HIS A 132 -5.62 -0.84 6.75
N VAL A 133 -5.48 -2.17 6.67
CA VAL A 133 -5.47 -3.03 7.87
C VAL A 133 -4.07 -3.62 8.10
N PRO A 134 -3.37 -3.31 9.20
CA PRO A 134 -2.09 -3.93 9.54
C PRO A 134 -2.27 -5.43 9.85
N GLY A 135 -1.27 -6.25 9.51
CA GLY A 135 -1.28 -7.69 9.81
C GLY A 135 -2.12 -8.57 8.88
N TYR A 136 -2.82 -7.98 7.90
CA TYR A 136 -3.74 -8.71 7.03
C TYR A 136 -3.12 -9.16 5.69
N ALA A 137 -1.92 -8.71 5.33
CA ALA A 137 -1.18 -9.35 4.25
C ALA A 137 -0.58 -10.68 4.72
N PRO A 138 -0.34 -11.64 3.81
CA PRO A 138 0.50 -12.79 4.13
C PRO A 138 1.83 -12.32 4.74
N GLY A 139 2.28 -12.99 5.80
CA GLY A 139 3.50 -12.60 6.52
C GLY A 139 3.37 -11.40 7.46
N GLY A 140 2.18 -10.77 7.58
CA GLY A 140 1.91 -9.74 8.59
C GLY A 140 2.00 -8.29 8.10
N GLY A 141 2.14 -8.07 6.79
CA GLY A 141 2.09 -6.73 6.19
C GLY A 141 0.69 -6.11 6.18
N TYR A 142 0.57 -4.92 5.56
CA TYR A 142 -0.71 -4.23 5.42
C TYR A 142 -1.60 -4.81 4.32
N SER A 143 -2.90 -4.92 4.57
CA SER A 143 -3.93 -5.01 3.53
C SER A 143 -4.35 -3.60 3.13
N ILE A 144 -3.92 -3.15 1.95
CA ILE A 144 -4.26 -1.86 1.37
C ILE A 144 -5.61 -1.96 0.65
N ALA A 145 -6.57 -1.17 1.10
CA ALA A 145 -7.90 -1.11 0.55
C ALA A 145 -7.89 -0.46 -0.85
N VAL A 146 -8.43 -1.17 -1.84
CA VAL A 146 -8.72 -0.66 -3.17
C VAL A 146 -10.22 -0.71 -3.36
N LEU A 147 -10.85 0.41 -3.72
CA LEU A 147 -12.28 0.43 -4.00
C LEU A 147 -12.58 -0.51 -5.17
N VAL A 148 -13.56 -1.41 -4.98
CA VAL A 148 -14.10 -2.20 -6.10
C VAL A 148 -14.57 -1.24 -7.19
N PRO A 149 -14.09 -1.36 -8.44
CA PRO A 149 -14.63 -0.58 -9.54
C PRO A 149 -16.14 -0.80 -9.60
N ARG A 150 -16.93 0.25 -9.43
CA ARG A 150 -18.38 0.14 -9.65
C ARG A 150 -18.56 -0.18 -11.13
N LEU A 151 -18.85 -1.44 -11.45
CA LEU A 151 -19.50 -1.72 -12.73
C LEU A 151 -20.83 -0.94 -12.71
N PRO A 152 -21.17 -0.19 -13.76
CA PRO A 152 -22.44 0.51 -13.81
C PRO A 152 -23.55 -0.54 -13.68
N PHE A 153 -24.40 -0.37 -12.66
CA PHE A 153 -25.64 -1.12 -12.50
C PHE A 153 -26.57 -0.76 -13.67
N THR A 154 -26.31 -1.31 -14.85
CA THR A 154 -27.23 -1.23 -15.98
C THR A 154 -27.54 -2.65 -16.40
N ARG A 155 -28.82 -2.95 -16.60
CA ARG A 155 -29.32 -4.24 -17.12
C ARG A 155 -28.68 -4.65 -18.46
N ALA A 156 -27.89 -3.78 -19.09
CA ALA A 156 -27.21 -3.99 -20.36
C ALA A 156 -25.93 -4.85 -20.27
N ALA A 157 -25.27 -4.95 -19.11
CA ALA A 157 -23.98 -5.64 -19.00
C ALA A 157 -24.09 -7.17 -19.22
N PHE A 158 -25.26 -7.78 -19.00
CA PHE A 158 -25.48 -9.21 -19.26
C PHE A 158 -25.69 -9.52 -20.75
N ALA A 159 -26.13 -8.55 -21.56
CA ALA A 159 -26.41 -8.76 -22.98
C ALA A 159 -25.15 -8.66 -23.87
N ALA A 160 -24.08 -8.01 -23.41
CA ALA A 160 -22.85 -7.88 -24.18
C ALA A 160 -21.96 -9.15 -24.14
N ALA A 161 -22.06 -9.95 -23.08
CA ALA A 161 -21.27 -11.19 -22.93
C ALA A 161 -21.80 -12.37 -23.78
N THR A 162 -22.97 -12.26 -24.42
CA THR A 162 -23.58 -13.33 -25.22
C THR A 162 -23.54 -13.10 -26.73
N VAL A 163 -23.00 -11.96 -27.21
CA VAL A 163 -22.97 -11.63 -28.65
C VAL A 163 -21.59 -11.85 -29.28
N GLN A 164 -20.52 -12.03 -28.50
CA GLN A 164 -19.17 -12.26 -29.06
C GLN A 164 -18.87 -13.72 -29.46
N ASP A 165 -19.75 -14.69 -29.15
CA ASP A 165 -19.60 -16.10 -29.59
C ASP A 165 -20.38 -16.46 -30.87
N ALA A 166 -21.00 -15.49 -31.56
CA ALA A 166 -21.86 -15.76 -32.72
C ALA A 166 -21.36 -15.19 -34.06
N LEU A 167 -20.10 -14.75 -34.16
CA LEU A 167 -19.53 -14.23 -35.41
C LEU A 167 -18.09 -14.71 -35.66
N PHE A 168 -17.96 -16.01 -35.89
CA PHE A 168 -16.91 -16.60 -36.72
C PHE A 168 -17.53 -17.77 -37.51
N PRO A 169 -17.82 -17.62 -38.82
CA PRO A 169 -17.75 -18.74 -39.73
C PRO A 169 -16.30 -19.16 -40.00
#